data_AF-A0A819UIJ1-F1
#
_entry.id   AF-A0A819UIJ1-F1
#
_cell.length_a   1.000
_cell.length_b   1.000
_cell.length_c   1.000
_cell.angle_alpha   90.00
_cell.angle_beta   90.00
_cell.angle_gamma   90.00
#
_symmetry.space_group_name_H-M   'P 1'
#
loop_
_entity.id
_entity.type
_entity.pdbx_description
1 polymer ?
#
loop_
_entity_poly.entity_id
_entity_poly.type
_entity_poly.pdbx_seq_one_letter_code
_entity_poly.pdbx_strand_id
1 'polypeptide(L)'
;AYEYLTKKKNGHNTDVSRLFIYYNGRVKGGNDFNVTDSGCSMTDVIEALEEFGICLESIWPYDIKMVNRPPNNEAYEAAKDHKITEALQVNIDLYEMKSCLAQGFPFAFGLKLFASFDQATNTGVVPMPSATDRSRQSHGNHALLAVGYSDQSQAFIVRNSWGEDWVGY
;
A
#
# COMPACT_ATOMS: atom_id res chain seq x y z
N ALA A 1 0.95 1.81 -5.83
CA ALA A 1 2.10 2.01 -6.74
C ALA A 1 1.80 1.45 -8.13
N TYR A 2 1.49 0.15 -8.24
CA TYR A 2 1.17 -0.51 -9.52
C TYR A 2 0.15 0.27 -10.38
N GLU A 3 -1.02 0.58 -9.84
CA GLU A 3 -2.08 1.32 -10.56
C GLU A 3 -1.58 2.64 -11.17
N TYR A 4 -0.76 3.39 -10.43
CA TYR A 4 -0.18 4.64 -10.90
C TYR A 4 0.77 4.42 -12.08
N LEU A 5 1.66 3.43 -11.99
CA LEU A 5 2.61 3.10 -13.05
C LEU A 5 1.90 2.59 -14.31
N THR A 6 0.88 1.75 -14.13
CA THR A 6 0.04 1.25 -15.22
C THR A 6 -0.75 2.38 -15.87
N LYS A 7 -1.32 3.30 -15.10
CA LYS A 7 -1.99 4.49 -15.63
C LYS A 7 -1.02 5.38 -16.42
N LYS A 8 0.18 5.63 -15.88
CA LYS A 8 1.21 6.44 -16.56
C LYS A 8 1.60 5.83 -17.90
N LYS A 9 1.67 4.50 -17.99
CA LYS A 9 2.02 3.76 -19.22
C LYS A 9 0.86 3.68 -20.22
N ASN A 10 -0.35 3.38 -19.75
CA ASN A 10 -1.47 3.00 -20.61
C ASN A 10 -2.51 4.11 -20.80
N GLY A 11 -2.43 5.21 -20.04
CA GLY A 11 -3.35 6.36 -20.13
C GLY A 11 -4.71 6.16 -19.45
N HIS A 12 -4.99 5.00 -18.87
CA HIS A 12 -6.28 4.68 -18.25
C HIS A 12 -6.12 4.23 -16.80
N ASN A 13 -7.12 4.52 -15.97
CA ASN A 13 -7.17 4.01 -14.60
C ASN A 13 -7.45 2.51 -14.62
N THR A 14 -6.80 1.78 -13.73
CA THR A 14 -7.05 0.36 -13.47
C THR A 14 -7.19 0.18 -11.97
N ASP A 15 -8.24 -0.51 -11.55
CA ASP A 15 -8.45 -0.90 -10.16
C ASP A 15 -8.04 -2.37 -10.00
N VAL A 16 -7.12 -2.62 -9.09
CA VAL A 16 -6.49 -3.93 -8.92
C VAL A 16 -6.92 -4.59 -7.62
N SER A 17 -7.06 -5.91 -7.64
CA SER A 17 -7.60 -6.66 -6.50
C SER A 17 -6.69 -6.58 -5.28
N ARG A 18 -7.09 -5.77 -4.29
CA ARG A 18 -6.34 -5.64 -3.03
C ARG A 18 -6.36 -6.92 -2.23
N LEU A 19 -7.47 -7.68 -2.28
CA LEU A 19 -7.58 -8.97 -1.60
C LEU A 19 -6.68 -10.04 -2.24
N PHE A 20 -6.56 -10.06 -3.56
CA PHE A 20 -5.65 -11.00 -4.24
C PHE A 20 -4.21 -10.77 -3.79
N ILE A 21 -3.77 -9.50 -3.79
CA ILE A 21 -2.44 -9.11 -3.34
C ILE A 21 -2.25 -9.50 -1.87
N TYR A 22 -3.20 -9.14 -1.01
CA TYR A 22 -3.08 -9.35 0.44
C TYR A 22 -3.11 -10.83 0.85
N TYR A 23 -3.91 -11.64 0.17
CA TYR A 23 -3.92 -13.09 0.38
C TYR A 23 -2.57 -13.70 0.00
N ASN A 24 -2.09 -13.45 -1.22
CA ASN A 24 -0.85 -14.05 -1.71
C ASN A 24 0.38 -13.56 -0.95
N GLY A 25 0.42 -12.29 -0.53
CA GLY A 25 1.49 -11.79 0.35
C GLY A 25 1.53 -12.55 1.68
N ARG A 26 0.39 -12.87 2.29
CA ARG A 26 0.38 -13.67 3.53
C ARG A 26 0.80 -15.12 3.32
N VAL A 27 0.44 -15.71 2.18
CA VAL A 27 0.95 -17.03 1.79
C VAL A 27 2.47 -16.98 1.68
N LYS A 28 3.03 -15.96 1.01
CA LYS A 28 4.48 -15.76 0.91
C LYS A 28 5.18 -15.60 2.25
N GLY A 29 4.57 -14.88 3.20
CA GLY A 29 5.06 -14.75 4.57
C GLY A 29 4.98 -16.03 5.42
N GLY A 30 4.70 -17.20 4.84
CA GLY A 30 4.72 -18.50 5.51
C GLY A 30 3.39 -18.98 6.09
N ASN A 31 2.24 -18.43 5.65
CA ASN A 31 0.91 -18.85 6.12
C ASN A 31 0.24 -19.89 5.20
N ASP A 32 0.99 -20.88 4.73
CA ASP A 32 0.68 -21.74 3.58
C ASP A 32 -0.75 -22.32 3.52
N PHE A 33 -1.46 -22.52 4.65
CA PHE A 33 -2.82 -23.11 4.63
C PHE A 33 -3.84 -22.52 5.61
N ASN A 34 -3.43 -21.66 6.56
CA ASN A 34 -4.33 -21.05 7.55
C ASN A 34 -4.11 -19.53 7.59
N VAL A 35 -4.30 -18.91 6.44
CA VAL A 35 -4.18 -17.46 6.31
C VAL A 35 -5.18 -16.78 7.26
N THR A 36 -4.67 -15.95 8.15
CA THR A 36 -5.46 -15.12 9.07
C THR A 36 -5.21 -13.65 8.76
N ASP A 37 -6.11 -12.77 9.22
CA ASP A 37 -5.97 -11.34 9.04
C ASP A 37 -4.98 -10.77 10.08
N SER A 38 -3.68 -10.99 9.82
CA SER A 38 -2.57 -10.72 10.75
C SER A 38 -1.59 -9.64 10.23
N GLY A 39 -1.95 -8.95 9.16
CA GLY A 39 -1.03 -8.09 8.40
C GLY A 39 -0.13 -8.88 7.44
N CYS A 40 0.79 -8.20 6.78
CA CYS A 40 1.75 -8.76 5.84
C CYS A 40 2.92 -7.78 5.67
N SER A 41 4.13 -8.28 5.41
CA SER A 41 5.27 -7.38 5.14
C SER A 41 5.25 -6.88 3.69
N MET A 42 5.88 -5.73 3.44
CA MET A 42 5.99 -5.19 2.08
C MET A 42 6.80 -6.14 1.17
N THR A 43 7.80 -6.82 1.74
CA THR A 43 8.64 -7.78 1.02
C THR A 43 7.82 -8.98 0.55
N ASP A 44 7.01 -9.58 1.42
CA ASP A 44 6.17 -10.72 1.02
C ASP A 44 5.16 -10.34 -0.06
N VAL A 45 4.63 -9.10 0.00
CA VAL A 45 3.75 -8.57 -1.05
C VAL A 45 4.48 -8.41 -2.38
N ILE A 46 5.71 -7.89 -2.38
CA ILE A 46 6.53 -7.76 -3.59
C ILE A 46 6.81 -9.14 -4.20
N GLU A 47 7.25 -10.10 -3.39
CA GLU A 47 7.49 -11.47 -3.84
C GLU A 47 6.22 -12.14 -4.39
N ALA A 48 5.07 -11.87 -3.78
CA ALA A 48 3.78 -12.35 -4.28
C ALA A 48 3.42 -11.73 -5.64
N LEU A 49 3.71 -10.45 -5.86
CA LEU A 49 3.47 -9.77 -7.13
C LEU A 49 4.42 -10.26 -8.24
N GLU A 50 5.65 -10.64 -7.90
CA GLU A 50 6.60 -11.25 -8.84
C GLU A 50 6.16 -12.68 -9.22
N GLU A 51 5.69 -13.46 -8.25
CA GLU A 51 5.32 -14.85 -8.49
C GLU A 51 3.95 -15.02 -9.14
N PHE A 52 2.93 -14.34 -8.60
CA PHE A 52 1.53 -14.56 -8.97
C PHE A 52 0.97 -13.45 -9.86
N GLY A 53 1.56 -12.25 -9.80
CA GLY A 53 1.04 -11.07 -10.47
C GLY A 53 -0.14 -10.47 -9.75
N ILE A 54 -1.04 -9.83 -10.52
CA ILE A 54 -2.16 -9.09 -9.97
C ILE A 54 -3.37 -9.16 -10.91
N CYS A 55 -4.56 -9.44 -10.37
CA CYS A 55 -5.80 -9.38 -11.14
C CYS A 55 -6.56 -8.08 -10.86
N LEU A 56 -7.60 -7.82 -11.65
CA LEU A 56 -8.47 -6.66 -11.48
C LEU A 56 -9.38 -6.82 -10.27
N GLU A 57 -9.73 -5.70 -9.62
CA GLU A 57 -10.71 -5.69 -8.52
C GLU A 57 -12.08 -6.23 -9.00
N SER A 58 -12.43 -6.08 -10.28
CA SER A 58 -13.65 -6.67 -10.85
C SER A 58 -13.67 -8.20 -10.91
N ILE A 59 -12.50 -8.85 -10.88
CA ILE A 59 -12.37 -10.32 -10.91
C ILE A 59 -12.36 -10.90 -9.50
N TRP A 60 -11.68 -10.22 -8.58
CA TRP A 60 -11.62 -10.60 -7.17
C TRP A 60 -11.90 -9.39 -6.27
N PRO A 61 -13.18 -9.03 -6.07
CA PRO A 61 -13.56 -7.79 -5.40
C PRO A 61 -13.28 -7.83 -3.90
N TYR A 62 -13.06 -6.66 -3.32
CA TYR A 62 -12.96 -6.54 -1.87
C TYR A 62 -14.28 -6.86 -1.17
N ASP A 63 -14.30 -8.00 -0.47
CA ASP A 63 -15.27 -8.35 0.57
C ASP A 63 -14.50 -8.81 1.80
N ILE A 64 -14.70 -8.13 2.94
CA ILE A 64 -14.06 -8.48 4.21
C ILE A 64 -14.32 -9.94 4.63
N LYS A 65 -15.47 -10.52 4.25
CA LYS A 65 -15.79 -11.94 4.52
C LYS A 65 -14.93 -12.91 3.70
N MET A 66 -14.28 -12.41 2.67
CA MET A 66 -13.38 -13.15 1.79
C MET A 66 -11.90 -12.93 2.13
N VAL A 67 -11.58 -12.12 3.14
CA VAL A 67 -10.19 -11.75 3.47
C VAL A 67 -9.26 -12.96 3.62
N ASN A 68 -9.73 -14.06 4.20
CA ASN A 68 -8.93 -15.27 4.39
C ASN A 68 -9.23 -16.38 3.36
N ARG A 69 -10.10 -16.11 2.39
CA ARG A 69 -10.45 -17.10 1.37
C ARG A 69 -9.41 -17.08 0.25
N PRO A 70 -8.96 -18.26 -0.22
CA PRO A 70 -8.10 -18.32 -1.40
C PRO A 70 -8.79 -17.72 -2.62
N PRO A 71 -8.08 -16.92 -3.43
CA PRO A 71 -8.54 -16.54 -4.76
C PRO A 71 -8.86 -17.75 -5.62
N ASN A 72 -9.87 -17.63 -6.46
CA ASN A 72 -10.24 -18.70 -7.39
C ASN A 72 -9.24 -18.78 -8.56
N ASN A 73 -9.35 -19.85 -9.35
CA ASN A 73 -8.46 -20.06 -10.50
C ASN A 73 -8.56 -18.93 -11.53
N GLU A 74 -9.75 -18.36 -11.73
CA GLU A 74 -9.95 -17.22 -12.64
C GLU A 74 -9.08 -16.02 -12.25
N ALA A 75 -9.02 -15.69 -10.95
CA ALA A 75 -8.16 -14.62 -10.44
C ALA A 75 -6.68 -14.91 -10.69
N TYR A 76 -6.23 -16.15 -10.48
CA TYR A 76 -4.84 -16.53 -10.76
C TYR A 76 -4.51 -16.52 -12.25
N GLU A 77 -5.40 -17.02 -13.11
CA GLU A 77 -5.18 -16.97 -14.57
C GLU A 77 -5.09 -15.52 -15.07
N ALA A 78 -5.98 -14.64 -14.62
CA ALA A 78 -5.95 -13.22 -15.00
C ALA A 78 -4.70 -12.47 -14.48
N ALA A 79 -4.11 -12.95 -13.38
CA ALA A 79 -2.95 -12.32 -12.75
C ALA A 79 -1.62 -12.63 -13.46
N LYS A 80 -1.50 -13.77 -14.15
CA LYS A 80 -0.24 -14.26 -14.73
C LYS A 80 0.44 -13.27 -15.69
N ASP A 81 -0.34 -12.51 -16.43
CA ASP A 81 0.16 -11.55 -17.43
C ASP A 81 0.50 -10.18 -16.82
N HIS A 82 0.29 -10.00 -15.52
CA HIS A 82 0.40 -8.72 -14.82
C HIS A 82 1.43 -8.76 -13.67
N LYS A 83 2.49 -9.55 -13.84
CA LYS A 83 3.60 -9.63 -12.87
C LYS A 83 4.44 -8.36 -12.86
N ILE A 84 4.97 -8.03 -11.68
CA ILE A 84 6.07 -7.08 -11.61
C ILE A 84 7.38 -7.81 -11.93
N THR A 85 8.30 -7.12 -12.60
CA THR A 85 9.61 -7.68 -12.98
C THR A 85 10.74 -7.10 -12.17
N GLU A 86 10.50 -6.00 -11.47
CA GLU A 86 11.50 -5.26 -10.70
C GLU A 86 10.81 -4.50 -9.56
N ALA A 87 11.43 -4.56 -8.38
CA ALA A 87 11.13 -3.72 -7.25
C ALA A 87 12.45 -3.15 -6.71
N LEU A 88 12.47 -1.83 -6.47
CA LEU A 88 13.65 -1.13 -5.98
C LEU A 88 13.38 -0.56 -4.59
N GLN A 89 14.36 -0.74 -3.70
CA GLN A 89 14.35 -0.12 -2.39
C GLN A 89 14.85 1.32 -2.50
N VAL A 90 14.09 2.25 -1.94
CA VAL A 90 14.51 3.64 -1.75
C VAL A 90 15.13 3.77 -0.37
N ASN A 91 16.35 4.32 -0.26
CA ASN A 91 16.96 4.52 1.05
C ASN A 91 16.23 5.60 1.83
N ILE A 92 16.36 5.57 3.16
CA ILE A 92 15.85 6.63 4.04
C ILE A 92 16.82 7.82 3.98
N ASP A 93 16.88 8.44 2.81
CA ASP A 93 17.63 9.63 2.50
C ASP A 93 16.70 10.62 1.81
N LEU A 94 16.68 11.87 2.29
CA LEU A 94 15.72 12.87 1.84
C LEU A 94 15.88 13.19 0.35
N TYR A 95 17.12 13.22 -0.14
CA TYR A 95 17.40 13.52 -1.54
C TYR A 95 16.96 12.36 -2.43
N GLU A 96 17.28 11.11 -2.06
CA GLU A 96 16.85 9.92 -2.79
C GLU A 96 15.31 9.80 -2.85
N MET A 97 14.62 9.98 -1.72
CA MET A 97 13.17 9.93 -1.66
C MET A 97 12.52 11.00 -2.56
N LYS A 98 13.02 12.24 -2.53
CA LYS A 98 12.53 13.30 -3.43
C LYS A 98 12.85 13.02 -4.89
N SER A 99 14.06 12.53 -5.18
CA SER A 99 14.49 12.19 -6.54
C SER A 99 13.62 11.07 -7.14
N CYS A 100 13.29 10.04 -6.36
CA CYS A 100 12.38 8.96 -6.76
C CYS A 100 11.02 9.52 -7.21
N LEU A 101 10.42 10.41 -6.39
CA LEU A 101 9.15 11.05 -6.70
C LEU A 101 9.24 12.00 -7.90
N ALA A 102 10.32 12.77 -8.02
CA ALA A 102 10.56 13.70 -9.13
C ALA A 102 10.69 12.97 -10.48
N GLN A 103 11.23 11.75 -10.48
CA GLN A 103 11.27 10.86 -11.65
C GLN A 103 9.91 10.22 -11.96
N GLY A 104 8.90 10.48 -11.12
CA GLY A 104 7.54 10.00 -11.26
C GLY A 104 7.41 8.53 -10.88
N PHE A 105 8.13 8.10 -9.84
CA PHE A 105 7.97 6.79 -9.20
C PHE A 105 7.47 6.98 -7.76
N PRO A 106 6.22 6.61 -7.45
CA PRO A 106 5.74 6.60 -6.07
C PRO A 106 6.35 5.42 -5.31
N PHE A 107 6.66 5.59 -4.03
CA PHE A 107 7.22 4.53 -3.19
C PHE A 107 6.31 4.21 -2.00
N ALA A 108 6.18 2.92 -1.69
CA ALA A 108 5.46 2.46 -0.51
C ALA A 108 6.39 2.44 0.71
N PHE A 109 5.87 2.77 1.88
CA PHE A 109 6.65 2.79 3.13
C PHE A 109 5.78 2.46 4.33
N GLY A 110 6.40 2.02 5.42
CA GLY A 110 5.75 1.70 6.68
C GLY A 110 5.98 2.79 7.73
N LEU A 111 4.96 3.07 8.56
CA LEU A 111 5.04 3.95 9.72
C LEU A 111 4.53 3.24 10.97
N LYS A 112 5.12 3.62 12.11
CA LYS A 112 4.49 3.45 13.42
C LYS A 112 3.59 4.67 13.66
N LEU A 113 2.31 4.42 13.93
CA LEU A 113 1.33 5.47 14.20
C LEU A 113 1.26 5.78 15.69
N PHE A 114 1.15 7.07 15.99
CA PHE A 114 0.94 7.59 17.34
C PHE A 114 -0.48 8.15 17.47
N ALA A 115 -0.93 8.41 18.70
CA ALA A 115 -2.25 8.97 18.96
C ALA A 115 -2.46 10.34 18.27
N SER A 116 -1.39 11.12 18.08
CA SER A 116 -1.45 12.37 17.31
C SER A 116 -1.83 12.18 15.84
N PHE A 117 -1.66 10.99 15.27
CA PHE A 117 -2.05 10.70 13.89
C PHE A 117 -3.55 10.97 13.65
N ASP A 118 -4.40 10.71 14.66
CA ASP A 118 -5.84 10.91 14.55
C ASP A 118 -6.23 12.39 14.43
N GLN A 119 -5.31 13.33 14.68
CA GLN A 119 -5.52 14.77 14.41
C GLN A 119 -5.61 15.08 12.92
N ALA A 120 -4.99 14.26 12.07
CA ALA A 120 -5.01 14.42 10.62
C ALA A 120 -6.42 14.24 10.03
N THR A 121 -7.34 13.61 10.76
CA THR A 121 -8.73 13.43 10.33
C THR A 121 -9.46 14.75 10.07
N ASN A 122 -9.03 15.87 10.65
CA ASN A 122 -9.67 17.17 10.46
C ASN A 122 -8.92 18.06 9.46
N THR A 123 -7.65 17.76 9.16
CA THR A 123 -6.75 18.69 8.47
C THR A 123 -6.09 18.10 7.23
N GLY A 124 -6.06 16.77 7.11
CA GLY A 124 -5.24 16.04 6.15
C GLY A 124 -3.74 16.13 6.43
N VAL A 125 -3.31 16.80 7.49
CA VAL A 125 -1.89 16.99 7.85
C VAL A 125 -1.55 16.11 9.04
N VAL A 126 -0.63 15.17 8.83
CA VAL A 126 -0.13 14.30 9.90
C VAL A 126 0.94 15.05 10.69
N PRO A 127 0.72 15.30 12.00
CA PRO A 127 1.71 15.97 12.83
C PRO A 127 2.90 15.05 13.12
N MET A 128 4.07 15.64 13.37
CA MET A 128 5.18 14.89 13.95
C MET A 128 4.84 14.48 15.38
N PRO A 129 5.09 13.21 15.76
CA PRO A 129 4.86 12.78 17.13
C PRO A 129 5.80 13.51 18.08
N SER A 130 5.32 13.83 19.28
CA SER A 130 6.17 14.35 20.35
C SER A 130 6.88 13.22 21.09
N ALA A 131 7.92 13.55 21.86
CA ALA A 131 8.60 12.57 22.71
C ALA A 131 7.70 11.94 23.80
N THR A 132 6.57 12.57 24.12
CA THR A 132 5.59 12.09 25.09
C THR A 132 4.35 11.47 24.42
N ASP A 133 4.35 11.39 23.10
CA ASP A 133 3.22 10.85 22.35
C ASP A 133 3.12 9.34 22.56
N ARG A 134 1.88 8.87 22.67
CA ARG A 134 1.59 7.46 22.93
C ARG A 134 1.38 6.75 21.61
N SER A 135 1.87 5.52 21.53
CA SER A 135 1.54 4.64 20.40
C SER A 135 0.03 4.55 20.22
N ARG A 136 -0.41 4.53 18.97
CA ARG A 136 -1.82 4.35 18.64
C ARG A 136 -2.26 2.94 19.04
N GLN A 137 -3.40 2.84 19.72
CA GLN A 137 -3.87 1.58 20.32
C GLN A 137 -4.38 0.58 19.28
N SER A 138 -4.94 1.06 18.17
CA SER A 138 -5.37 0.23 17.03
C SER A 138 -4.65 0.66 15.77
N HIS A 139 -4.36 -0.28 14.87
CA HIS A 139 -3.64 -0.02 13.61
C HIS A 139 -2.34 0.77 13.83
N GLY A 140 -1.57 0.39 14.87
CA GLY A 140 -0.35 1.11 15.27
C GLY A 140 0.81 0.98 14.28
N ASN A 141 0.74 0.06 13.33
CA ASN A 141 1.63 -0.01 12.18
C ASN A 141 0.79 0.16 10.92
N HIS A 142 1.25 0.98 9.98
CA HIS A 142 0.51 1.26 8.76
C HIS A 142 1.43 1.40 7.55
N ALA A 143 0.97 0.94 6.40
CA ALA A 143 1.65 1.09 5.13
C ALA A 143 0.95 2.16 4.29
N LEU A 144 1.74 3.05 3.71
CA LEU A 144 1.27 4.20 2.96
C LEU A 144 2.04 4.34 1.65
N LEU A 145 1.52 5.17 0.74
CA LEU A 145 2.16 5.44 -0.56
C LEU A 145 2.53 6.91 -0.66
N ALA A 146 3.83 7.21 -0.73
CA ALA A 146 4.30 8.55 -1.06
C ALA A 146 4.08 8.80 -2.55
N VAL A 147 3.41 9.91 -2.87
CA VAL A 147 3.02 10.27 -4.25
C VAL A 147 3.53 11.63 -4.69
N GLY A 148 4.13 12.38 -3.77
CA GLY A 148 4.73 13.68 -4.06
C GLY A 148 5.37 14.30 -2.83
N TYR A 149 5.90 15.50 -2.99
CA TYR A 149 6.47 16.29 -1.90
C TYR A 149 6.28 17.78 -2.19
N SER A 150 6.37 18.59 -1.13
CA SER A 150 6.38 20.04 -1.21
C SER A 150 7.56 20.58 -0.41
N ASP A 151 8.46 21.29 -1.09
CA ASP A 151 9.58 21.96 -0.43
C ASP A 151 9.11 23.13 0.43
N GLN A 152 8.02 23.80 0.04
CA GLN A 152 7.45 24.92 0.79
C GLN A 152 6.91 24.48 2.16
N SER A 153 6.15 23.38 2.19
CA SER A 153 5.59 22.84 3.44
C SER A 153 6.51 21.83 4.12
N GLN A 154 7.66 21.52 3.53
CA GLN A 154 8.61 20.50 3.98
C GLN A 154 7.94 19.15 4.30
N ALA A 155 7.02 18.72 3.44
CA ALA A 155 6.20 17.54 3.68
C ALA A 155 6.11 16.63 2.45
N PHE A 156 5.91 15.34 2.69
CA PHE A 156 5.51 14.39 1.65
C PHE A 156 3.99 14.40 1.51
N ILE A 157 3.52 14.24 0.27
CA ILE A 157 2.12 14.00 -0.05
C ILE A 157 1.93 12.49 -0.11
N VAL A 158 0.97 11.99 0.67
CA VAL A 158 0.82 10.56 0.91
C VAL A 158 -0.63 10.13 0.64
N ARG A 159 -0.80 9.04 -0.11
CA ARG A 159 -2.10 8.39 -0.30
C ARG A 159 -2.34 7.41 0.84
N ASN A 160 -3.40 7.65 1.61
CA ASN A 160 -3.91 6.75 2.65
C ASN A 160 -4.93 5.75 2.07
N SER A 161 -5.29 4.72 2.84
CA SER A 161 -6.21 3.64 2.47
C SER A 161 -7.41 3.49 3.42
N TRP A 162 -7.80 4.56 4.13
CA TRP A 162 -8.92 4.56 5.10
C TRP A 162 -10.20 5.23 4.57
N GLY A 163 -10.36 5.29 3.25
CA GLY A 163 -11.53 5.88 2.59
C GLY A 163 -11.44 7.40 2.42
N GLU A 164 -12.34 7.95 1.60
CA GLU A 164 -12.39 9.37 1.29
C GLU A 164 -12.86 10.20 2.50
N ASP A 165 -13.76 9.64 3.30
CA ASP A 165 -14.30 10.27 4.52
C ASP A 165 -13.31 10.28 5.71
N TRP A 166 -12.10 9.74 5.54
CA TRP A 166 -11.12 9.75 6.62
C TRP A 166 -10.66 11.16 6.99
N VAL A 167 -10.55 12.05 6.00
CA VAL A 167 -10.37 13.48 6.24
C VAL A 167 -11.76 14.11 6.13
N GLY A 168 -12.29 14.56 7.26
CA GLY A 168 -13.55 15.30 7.30
C GLY A 168 -13.38 16.63 6.57
N TYR A 169 -14.13 16.80 5.48
CA TYR A 169 -14.39 18.10 4.88
C TYR A 169 -15.69 18.68 5.40
#